data_AF-A0A371CJZ1-F1
#
_entry.id   AF-A0A371CJZ1-F1
#
_cell.length_a   1.000
_cell.length_b   1.000
_cell.length_c   1.000
_cell.angle_alpha   90.00
_cell.angle_beta   90.00
_cell.angle_gamma   90.00
#
_symmetry.space_group_name_H-M   'P 1'
#
loop_
_entity.id
_entity.type
_entity.pdbx_description
1 polymer ?
#
loop_
_entity_poly.entity_id
_entity_poly.type
_entity_poly.pdbx_seq_one_letter_code
_entity_poly.pdbx_strand_id
1 'polypeptide(L)'
;LRIWFPVDRTDMRAIVLLENPHNHPVMEGKPSHESKDRYSRAVTMAGLLGATPGKVDKAPSTLGIFDGKTPAEYAAELGNKRIQRDIVRAMKKQAMPCGTGLPGVLEKKTSDQKLLKPEDQYIHWVECGDIPIIITFRVGLANLIHDAIETFHDNTYKRVAGSWIEWEWACWDRRINRRFTMLRAYTTRETREAFSRLWDASFTAIARATGREVRFKMFTQDGSGLRAVLLDGCKEQIEALGEYLAKRNDPPISGIDTTDPQELVKYLGKLCHVHFDRNMDKLANKCSDEIMRRVRRLPHLTTQAELDDFKMFCRTSKNKALADWFSDKERAPWFYALLNPNFSLMPRNDWDSTSKDTNLNESAHTATNEQTGIGLSLLEAIEGARTYDTQVEIDMRQATTSGIYANNLNTAQDRMTQAIRRKQRKTLKAFERHEAENMLYQLQDKVADVEQTKKATDAQLKGLREQLKTYRTTTGVKSKRNGKSTKGKQLMEEMAASNEASGSGIMNGTPREGVCCMQYTHLLCH
;
A
#
# COMPACT_ATOMS: atom_id res chain seq x y z
N LEU A 1 57.67 -17.60 -7.35
CA LEU A 1 57.58 -17.25 -8.78
C LEU A 1 58.94 -16.72 -9.21
N ARG A 2 59.62 -17.38 -10.14
CA ARG A 2 60.86 -16.89 -10.76
C ARG A 2 60.65 -16.78 -12.26
N ILE A 3 60.93 -15.61 -12.81
CA ILE A 3 60.79 -15.35 -14.25
C ILE A 3 62.18 -15.10 -14.80
N TRP A 4 62.53 -15.86 -15.83
CA TRP A 4 63.79 -15.75 -16.55
C TRP A 4 63.51 -15.26 -17.95
N PHE A 5 64.29 -14.26 -18.37
CA PHE A 5 64.27 -13.75 -19.73
C PHE A 5 65.54 -14.21 -20.44
N PRO A 6 65.47 -14.52 -21.74
CA PRO A 6 66.63 -14.74 -22.57
C PRO A 6 67.55 -13.52 -22.52
N VAL A 7 68.86 -13.77 -22.56
CA VAL A 7 69.86 -12.69 -22.66
C VAL A 7 69.78 -12.00 -24.02
N ASP A 8 69.37 -12.75 -25.05
CA ASP A 8 69.04 -12.22 -26.37
C ASP A 8 67.76 -11.39 -26.30
N ARG A 9 67.90 -10.07 -26.54
CA ARG A 9 66.80 -9.10 -26.48
C ARG A 9 65.83 -9.19 -27.66
N THR A 10 66.14 -9.99 -28.67
CA THR A 10 65.21 -10.27 -29.78
C THR A 10 64.28 -11.45 -29.48
N ASP A 11 64.60 -12.25 -28.46
CA ASP A 11 63.77 -13.35 -28.01
C ASP A 11 62.79 -12.88 -26.92
N MET A 12 61.54 -12.67 -27.33
CA MET A 12 60.45 -12.17 -26.47
C MET A 12 59.81 -13.26 -25.59
N ARG A 13 60.36 -14.48 -25.58
CA ARG A 13 59.86 -15.56 -24.73
C ARG A 13 60.37 -15.37 -23.29
N ALA A 14 59.63 -15.86 -22.30
CA ALA A 14 60.09 -15.90 -20.91
C ALA A 14 59.81 -17.28 -20.32
N ILE A 15 60.73 -17.78 -19.50
CA ILE A 15 60.52 -19.00 -18.72
C ILE A 15 60.01 -18.58 -17.35
N VAL A 16 58.77 -18.97 -17.06
CA VAL A 16 58.14 -18.72 -15.77
C VAL A 16 58.16 -20.01 -14.95
N LEU A 17 59.00 -20.05 -13.91
CA LEU A 17 59.05 -21.14 -12.96
C LEU A 17 58.20 -20.81 -11.73
N LEU A 18 57.15 -21.60 -11.50
CA LEU A 18 56.33 -21.51 -10.30
C LEU A 18 56.95 -22.41 -9.22
N GLU A 19 57.62 -21.81 -8.24
CA GLU A 19 58.08 -22.51 -7.04
C GLU A 19 56.91 -22.69 -6.06
N ASN A 20 56.68 -23.91 -5.57
CA ASN A 20 55.52 -24.32 -4.75
C ASN A 20 54.14 -23.99 -5.37
N PRO A 21 53.83 -24.51 -6.58
CA PRO A 21 52.51 -24.33 -7.16
C PRO A 21 51.50 -25.13 -6.35
N HIS A 22 50.70 -24.45 -5.53
CA HIS A 22 49.48 -25.03 -4.99
C HIS A 22 48.37 -24.73 -5.99
N ASN A 23 47.91 -25.77 -6.68
CA ASN A 23 46.66 -25.69 -7.42
C ASN A 23 45.53 -25.74 -6.39
N HIS A 24 44.85 -24.62 -6.19
CA HIS A 24 43.47 -24.73 -5.74
C HIS A 24 42.71 -25.46 -6.84
N PRO A 25 41.88 -26.48 -6.54
CA PRO A 25 40.91 -26.95 -7.52
C PRO A 25 40.17 -25.72 -8.04
N VAL A 26 40.00 -25.62 -9.36
CA VAL A 26 39.19 -24.53 -9.95
C VAL A 26 37.82 -24.68 -9.32
N MET A 27 37.50 -23.77 -8.40
CA MET A 27 36.18 -23.72 -7.80
C MET A 27 35.21 -23.45 -8.96
N GLU A 28 34.51 -24.50 -9.40
CA GLU A 28 33.42 -24.42 -10.36
C GLU A 28 32.41 -23.40 -9.82
N GLY A 29 32.34 -22.24 -10.45
CA GLY A 29 31.57 -21.13 -9.89
C GLY A 29 31.95 -19.75 -10.41
N LYS A 30 33.04 -19.60 -11.17
CA LYS A 30 33.23 -18.35 -11.94
C LYS A 30 32.33 -18.39 -13.17
N PRO A 31 31.45 -17.40 -13.35
CA PRO A 31 30.62 -17.33 -14.54
C PRO A 31 31.43 -17.14 -15.80
N SER A 32 31.12 -17.95 -16.82
CA SER A 32 31.67 -17.80 -18.16
C SER A 32 31.29 -16.44 -18.76
N HIS A 33 32.05 -15.97 -19.76
CA HIS A 33 31.71 -14.74 -20.46
C HIS A 33 30.33 -14.83 -21.12
N GLU A 34 30.02 -15.97 -21.73
CA GLU A 34 28.70 -16.24 -22.35
C GLU A 34 27.58 -16.21 -21.30
N SER A 35 27.75 -16.88 -20.15
CA SER A 35 26.77 -16.88 -19.07
C SER A 35 26.46 -15.46 -18.58
N LYS A 36 27.50 -14.61 -18.44
CA LYS A 36 27.33 -13.20 -18.06
C LYS A 36 26.60 -12.40 -19.13
N ASP A 37 26.98 -12.58 -20.39
CA ASP A 37 26.39 -11.83 -21.50
C ASP A 37 24.91 -12.17 -21.67
N ARG A 38 24.56 -13.46 -21.67
CA ARG A 38 23.15 -13.91 -21.71
C ARG A 38 22.36 -13.40 -20.52
N TYR A 39 22.91 -13.45 -19.30
CA TYR A 39 22.23 -12.89 -18.14
C TYR A 39 22.06 -11.38 -18.26
N SER A 40 23.05 -10.65 -18.80
CA SER A 40 22.96 -9.20 -19.04
C SER A 40 21.90 -8.86 -20.09
N ARG A 41 21.79 -9.66 -21.14
CA ARG A 41 20.68 -9.56 -22.12
C ARG A 41 19.33 -9.82 -21.46
N ALA A 42 19.24 -10.81 -20.56
CA ALA A 42 18.02 -11.08 -19.80
C ALA A 42 17.63 -9.90 -18.90
N VAL A 43 18.59 -9.29 -18.21
CA VAL A 43 18.36 -8.06 -17.44
C VAL A 43 17.86 -6.92 -18.33
N THR A 44 18.46 -6.75 -19.51
CA THR A 44 18.06 -5.70 -20.46
C THR A 44 16.61 -5.90 -20.93
N MET A 45 16.26 -7.12 -21.34
CA MET A 45 14.93 -7.45 -21.83
C MET A 45 13.86 -7.43 -20.73
N ALA A 46 14.22 -7.84 -19.51
CA ALA A 46 13.33 -7.75 -18.35
C ALA A 46 13.15 -6.30 -17.84
N GLY A 47 14.02 -5.39 -18.27
CA GLY A 47 14.09 -4.01 -17.81
C GLY A 47 15.09 -3.85 -16.66
N LEU A 48 16.04 -2.92 -16.83
CA LEU A 48 17.10 -2.66 -15.85
C LEU A 48 16.59 -1.98 -14.56
N LEU A 49 15.54 -1.16 -14.67
CA LEU A 49 14.97 -0.39 -13.57
C LEU A 49 14.26 -1.33 -12.58
N GLY A 50 14.66 -1.28 -11.31
CA GLY A 50 14.10 -2.18 -10.30
C GLY A 50 14.44 -3.65 -10.51
N ALA A 51 15.39 -3.96 -11.41
CA ALA A 51 15.85 -5.32 -11.67
C ALA A 51 16.44 -5.93 -10.40
N THR A 52 16.02 -7.16 -10.10
CA THR A 52 16.63 -8.03 -9.10
C THR A 52 16.78 -9.41 -9.72
N PRO A 53 17.71 -10.25 -9.23
CA PRO A 53 17.86 -11.60 -9.77
C PRO A 53 16.55 -12.39 -9.80
N GLY A 54 15.73 -12.27 -8.75
CA GLY A 54 14.42 -12.92 -8.71
C GLY A 54 13.42 -12.42 -9.75
N LYS A 55 13.41 -11.12 -10.06
CA LYS A 55 12.55 -10.56 -11.12
C LYS A 55 13.02 -10.98 -12.51
N VAL A 56 14.33 -10.91 -12.75
CA VAL A 56 14.95 -11.29 -14.03
C VAL A 56 14.71 -12.77 -14.31
N ASP A 57 14.95 -13.64 -13.34
CA ASP A 57 14.77 -15.09 -13.52
C ASP A 57 13.30 -15.48 -13.80
N LYS A 58 12.33 -14.72 -13.28
CA LYS A 58 10.89 -14.94 -13.49
C LYS A 58 10.34 -14.22 -14.72
N ALA A 59 11.12 -13.37 -15.38
CA ALA A 59 10.64 -12.60 -16.52
C ALA A 59 10.36 -13.55 -17.70
N PRO A 60 9.22 -13.37 -18.42
CA PRO A 60 8.89 -14.22 -19.57
C PRO A 60 9.99 -14.25 -20.65
N SER A 61 10.70 -13.13 -20.83
CA SER A 61 11.81 -13.01 -21.79
C SER A 61 13.02 -13.88 -21.46
N THR A 62 13.23 -14.22 -20.18
CA THR A 62 14.46 -14.87 -19.72
C THR A 62 14.58 -16.30 -20.21
N LEU A 63 13.50 -17.07 -20.18
CA LEU A 63 13.50 -18.44 -20.72
C LEU A 63 13.93 -18.48 -22.19
N GLY A 64 13.45 -17.53 -23.01
CA GLY A 64 13.81 -17.45 -24.42
C GLY A 64 15.31 -17.14 -24.66
N ILE A 65 15.96 -16.44 -23.73
CA ILE A 65 17.40 -16.08 -23.83
C ILE A 65 18.30 -17.25 -23.41
N PHE A 66 17.78 -18.14 -22.57
CA PHE A 66 18.45 -19.34 -22.07
C PHE A 66 17.95 -20.62 -22.75
N ASP A 67 17.49 -20.52 -24.00
CA ASP A 67 17.09 -21.64 -24.86
C ASP A 67 16.01 -22.56 -24.22
N GLY A 68 15.04 -21.94 -23.54
CA GLY A 68 13.96 -22.64 -22.85
C GLY A 68 14.33 -23.20 -21.47
N LYS A 69 15.57 -23.00 -21.01
CA LYS A 69 16.07 -23.41 -19.69
C LYS A 69 16.05 -22.23 -18.72
N THR A 70 16.01 -22.52 -17.42
CA THR A 70 16.31 -21.51 -16.41
C THR A 70 17.80 -21.13 -16.44
N PRO A 71 18.19 -19.94 -15.94
CA PRO A 71 19.59 -19.54 -15.88
C PRO A 71 20.49 -20.58 -15.18
N ALA A 72 20.01 -21.21 -14.12
CA ALA A 72 20.75 -22.21 -13.35
C ALA A 72 20.88 -23.56 -14.08
N GLU A 73 19.88 -23.97 -14.86
CA GLU A 73 19.92 -25.18 -15.70
C GLU A 73 20.81 -24.99 -16.93
N TYR A 74 20.89 -23.77 -17.45
CA TYR A 74 21.79 -23.44 -18.54
C TYR A 74 23.24 -23.40 -18.06
N ALA A 75 23.51 -22.72 -16.94
CA ALA A 75 24.83 -22.59 -16.35
C ALA A 75 24.76 -22.65 -14.81
N ALA A 76 25.38 -23.66 -14.20
CA ALA A 76 25.28 -23.94 -12.78
C ALA A 76 25.69 -22.75 -11.89
N GLU A 77 26.68 -21.96 -12.32
CA GLU A 77 27.11 -20.75 -11.61
C GLU A 77 26.01 -19.68 -11.46
N LEU A 78 25.04 -19.64 -12.37
CA LEU A 78 23.93 -18.69 -12.35
C LEU A 78 22.87 -19.12 -11.33
N GLY A 79 22.96 -20.34 -10.78
CA GLY A 79 22.26 -20.70 -9.56
C GLY A 79 22.69 -19.85 -8.35
N ASN A 80 23.88 -19.25 -8.39
CA ASN A 80 24.37 -18.38 -7.32
C ASN A 80 23.78 -16.97 -7.44
N LYS A 81 22.84 -16.65 -6.54
CA LYS A 81 22.19 -15.33 -6.47
C LYS A 81 23.14 -14.15 -6.27
N ARG A 82 24.33 -14.37 -5.69
CA ARG A 82 25.35 -13.32 -5.55
C ARG A 82 25.90 -12.93 -6.92
N ILE A 83 26.21 -13.90 -7.78
CA ILE A 83 26.76 -13.67 -9.12
C ILE A 83 25.75 -12.90 -9.97
N GLN A 84 24.50 -13.36 -9.99
CA GLN A 84 23.42 -12.66 -10.68
C GLN A 84 23.28 -11.20 -10.18
N ARG A 85 23.36 -10.98 -8.87
CA ARG A 85 23.30 -9.64 -8.27
C ARG A 85 24.48 -8.76 -8.67
N ASP A 86 25.69 -9.33 -8.74
CA ASP A 86 26.89 -8.61 -9.14
C ASP A 86 26.79 -8.18 -10.62
N ILE A 87 26.23 -9.02 -11.50
CA ILE A 87 25.95 -8.67 -12.90
C ILE A 87 24.94 -7.51 -12.97
N VAL A 88 23.79 -7.65 -12.30
CA VAL A 88 22.77 -6.59 -12.25
C VAL A 88 23.34 -5.27 -11.70
N ARG A 89 24.15 -5.34 -10.64
CA ARG A 89 24.79 -4.17 -10.03
C ARG A 89 25.79 -3.51 -10.96
N ALA A 90 26.58 -4.30 -11.70
CA ALA A 90 27.52 -3.78 -12.69
C ALA A 90 26.78 -3.04 -13.81
N MET A 91 25.71 -3.62 -14.33
CA MET A 91 24.86 -2.99 -15.35
C MET A 91 24.21 -1.70 -14.84
N LYS A 92 23.65 -1.69 -13.63
CA LYS A 92 23.07 -0.48 -13.02
C LYS A 92 24.11 0.61 -12.84
N LYS A 93 25.32 0.26 -12.40
CA LYS A 93 26.43 1.23 -12.24
C LYS A 93 26.86 1.82 -13.59
N GLN A 94 26.83 1.04 -14.66
CA GLN A 94 27.14 1.52 -16.01
C GLN A 94 26.04 2.45 -16.54
N ALA A 95 24.77 2.09 -16.37
CA ALA A 95 23.65 2.89 -16.85
C ALA A 95 23.40 4.15 -16.01
N MET A 96 23.71 4.11 -14.71
CA MET A 96 23.50 5.20 -13.75
C MET A 96 24.82 5.47 -13.01
N PRO A 97 25.81 6.09 -13.67
CA PRO A 97 27.15 6.30 -13.10
C PRO A 97 27.14 7.19 -11.86
N CYS A 98 26.19 8.13 -11.77
CA CYS A 98 25.96 8.98 -10.60
C CYS A 98 25.13 8.30 -9.49
N GLY A 99 24.88 6.98 -9.62
CA GLY A 99 24.07 6.21 -8.69
C GLY A 99 22.56 6.43 -8.88
N THR A 100 21.77 5.91 -7.94
CA THR A 100 20.31 5.90 -8.01
C THR A 100 19.61 6.70 -6.91
N GLY A 101 20.39 7.48 -6.14
CA GLY A 101 19.90 8.46 -5.17
C GLY A 101 19.77 9.86 -5.76
N LEU A 102 19.74 10.88 -4.90
CA LEU A 102 19.60 12.29 -5.30
C LEU A 102 20.63 12.76 -6.36
N PRO A 103 21.94 12.38 -6.30
CA PRO A 103 22.89 12.74 -7.35
C PRO A 103 22.51 12.17 -8.72
N GLY A 104 21.97 10.96 -8.78
CA GLY A 104 21.47 10.35 -10.01
C GLY A 104 20.25 11.09 -10.57
N VAL A 105 19.36 11.56 -9.70
CA VAL A 105 18.19 12.36 -10.09
C VAL A 105 18.60 13.72 -10.68
N LEU A 106 19.57 14.39 -10.06
CA LEU A 106 20.13 15.65 -10.57
C LEU A 106 20.78 15.49 -11.94
N GLU A 107 21.59 14.45 -12.11
CA GLU A 107 22.21 14.16 -13.41
C GLU A 107 21.14 13.84 -14.46
N LYS A 108 20.13 13.02 -14.10
CA LYS A 108 19.02 12.69 -15.00
C LYS A 108 18.25 13.94 -15.43
N LYS A 109 17.91 14.83 -14.49
CA LYS A 109 17.27 16.12 -14.81
C LYS A 109 18.13 16.96 -15.76
N THR A 110 19.41 17.08 -15.46
CA THR A 110 20.36 17.89 -16.27
C THR A 110 20.49 17.32 -17.69
N SER A 111 20.57 15.99 -17.80
CA SER A 111 20.62 15.29 -19.09
C SER A 111 19.34 15.49 -19.88
N ASP A 112 18.18 15.31 -19.26
CA ASP A 112 16.89 15.51 -19.92
C ASP A 112 16.67 16.96 -20.34
N GLN A 113 17.15 17.95 -19.57
CA GLN A 113 17.09 19.36 -19.96
C GLN A 113 17.93 19.69 -21.21
N LYS A 114 19.00 18.93 -21.45
CA LYS A 114 19.85 19.08 -22.65
C LYS A 114 19.31 18.32 -23.85
N LEU A 115 18.67 17.17 -23.62
CA LEU A 115 18.32 16.20 -24.66
C LEU A 115 16.85 16.23 -25.06
N LEU A 116 15.95 16.60 -24.14
CA LEU A 116 14.51 16.54 -24.35
C LEU A 116 13.91 17.93 -24.45
N LYS A 117 12.84 18.03 -25.25
CA LYS A 117 12.01 19.22 -25.30
C LYS A 117 11.31 19.45 -23.95
N PRO A 118 10.96 20.70 -23.59
CA PRO A 118 10.31 21.01 -22.31
C PRO A 118 9.08 20.15 -21.99
N GLU A 119 8.25 19.84 -22.99
CA GLU A 119 7.06 19.00 -22.86
C GLU A 119 7.35 17.52 -22.54
N ASP A 120 8.56 17.06 -22.88
CA ASP A 120 9.00 15.68 -22.67
C ASP A 120 9.84 15.49 -21.41
N GLN A 121 10.24 16.58 -20.76
CA GLN A 121 10.88 16.54 -19.45
C GLN A 121 9.87 16.05 -18.41
N TYR A 122 10.36 15.26 -17.44
CA TYR A 122 9.52 14.70 -16.38
C TYR A 122 9.92 15.16 -14.98
N ILE A 123 11.19 15.51 -14.77
CA ILE A 123 11.70 16.03 -13.49
C ILE A 123 11.74 17.56 -13.59
N HIS A 124 10.75 18.23 -13.01
CA HIS A 124 10.58 19.68 -13.15
C HIS A 124 11.25 20.47 -12.03
N TRP A 125 11.32 19.91 -10.82
CA TRP A 125 11.94 20.56 -9.67
C TRP A 125 12.84 19.60 -8.92
N VAL A 126 14.02 20.10 -8.50
CA VAL A 126 14.91 19.40 -7.58
C VAL A 126 15.53 20.47 -6.68
N GLU A 127 15.30 20.35 -5.38
CA GLU A 127 15.93 21.12 -4.32
C GLU A 127 16.79 20.19 -3.50
N CYS A 128 18.03 20.61 -3.26
CA CYS A 128 18.99 19.88 -2.44
C CYS A 128 19.19 20.64 -1.13
N GLY A 129 19.25 19.93 -0.02
CA GLY A 129 19.41 20.50 1.31
C GLY A 129 18.94 19.52 2.39
N ASP A 130 18.69 20.05 3.58
CA ASP A 130 18.25 19.26 4.74
C ASP A 130 16.86 18.63 4.53
N ILE A 131 16.02 19.30 3.74
CA ILE A 131 14.72 18.84 3.30
C ILE A 131 14.73 18.81 1.77
N PRO A 132 15.21 17.73 1.14
CA PRO A 132 15.22 17.63 -0.32
C PRO A 132 13.78 17.54 -0.84
N ILE A 133 13.51 18.24 -1.94
CA ILE A 133 12.21 18.25 -2.63
C ILE A 133 12.42 17.91 -4.10
N ILE A 134 11.68 16.94 -4.62
CA ILE A 134 11.68 16.60 -6.05
C ILE A 134 10.25 16.61 -6.54
N ILE A 135 9.97 17.31 -7.64
CA ILE A 135 8.65 17.34 -8.28
C ILE A 135 8.74 16.73 -9.67
N THR A 136 7.89 15.75 -9.95
CA THR A 136 7.83 15.06 -11.24
C THR A 136 6.40 14.94 -11.76
N PHE A 137 6.26 15.04 -13.08
CA PHE A 137 4.99 14.83 -13.78
C PHE A 137 5.19 14.81 -15.30
N ARG A 138 4.20 14.31 -16.04
CA ARG A 138 4.08 14.57 -17.48
C ARG A 138 3.35 15.89 -17.70
N VAL A 139 3.88 16.78 -18.55
CA VAL A 139 3.26 18.09 -18.82
C VAL A 139 1.82 17.94 -19.32
N GLY A 140 1.56 16.94 -20.18
CA GLY A 140 0.21 16.67 -20.68
C GLY A 140 -0.78 16.26 -19.58
N LEU A 141 -0.34 15.52 -18.56
CA LEU A 141 -1.18 15.18 -17.40
C LEU A 141 -1.35 16.37 -16.45
N ALA A 142 -0.28 17.12 -16.18
CA ALA A 142 -0.33 18.31 -15.34
C ALA A 142 -1.26 19.40 -15.91
N ASN A 143 -1.31 19.54 -17.23
CA ASN A 143 -2.23 20.46 -17.92
C ASN A 143 -3.71 20.21 -17.57
N LEU A 144 -4.08 18.97 -17.24
CA LEU A 144 -5.45 18.61 -16.91
C LEU A 144 -5.93 19.18 -15.58
N ILE A 145 -5.02 19.64 -14.71
CA ILE A 145 -5.39 20.29 -13.44
C ILE A 145 -6.24 21.54 -13.66
N HIS A 146 -6.01 22.22 -14.77
CA HIS A 146 -6.66 23.49 -15.07
C HIS A 146 -8.16 23.34 -15.38
N ASP A 147 -8.58 22.11 -15.73
CA ASP A 147 -9.97 21.74 -15.96
C ASP A 147 -10.52 20.84 -14.82
N ALA A 148 -9.67 20.49 -13.85
CA ALA A 148 -10.06 19.69 -12.70
C ALA A 148 -10.93 20.52 -11.75
N ILE A 149 -11.86 19.85 -11.07
CA ILE A 149 -12.71 20.45 -10.04
C ILE A 149 -12.19 20.18 -8.64
N GLU A 150 -11.39 19.13 -8.46
CA GLU A 150 -10.82 18.73 -7.18
C GLU A 150 -9.53 17.93 -7.39
N THR A 151 -8.66 17.95 -6.38
CA THR A 151 -7.44 17.14 -6.30
C THR A 151 -7.46 16.26 -5.05
N PHE A 152 -6.80 15.11 -5.13
CA PHE A 152 -6.66 14.16 -4.02
C PHE A 152 -5.19 13.99 -3.68
N HIS A 153 -4.86 14.03 -2.39
CA HIS A 153 -3.48 14.01 -1.92
C HIS A 153 -3.31 12.91 -0.89
N ASP A 154 -2.26 12.10 -1.03
CA ASP A 154 -1.97 10.97 -0.13
C ASP A 154 -0.49 10.58 -0.24
N ASN A 155 0.05 10.10 0.87
CA ASN A 155 1.45 9.73 1.01
C ASN A 155 1.62 8.21 0.87
N THR A 156 2.65 7.79 0.14
CA THR A 156 3.04 6.38 0.03
C THR A 156 4.48 6.15 0.48
N TYR A 157 4.63 5.18 1.38
CA TYR A 157 5.91 4.79 1.99
C TYR A 157 6.46 3.49 1.42
N LYS A 158 5.72 2.82 0.53
CA LYS A 158 6.08 1.47 0.05
C LYS A 158 6.96 1.51 -1.18
N ARG A 159 6.78 2.54 -2.02
CA ARG A 159 7.33 2.53 -3.38
C ARG A 159 8.82 2.83 -3.42
N VAL A 160 9.24 3.85 -2.68
CA VAL A 160 10.65 4.25 -2.57
C VAL A 160 11.25 3.69 -1.28
N ALA A 161 12.44 3.11 -1.39
CA ALA A 161 13.18 2.57 -0.25
C ALA A 161 13.89 3.68 0.53
N GLY A 162 14.11 3.41 1.82
CA GLY A 162 14.83 4.32 2.73
C GLY A 162 13.91 5.35 3.37
N SER A 163 14.44 6.55 3.59
CA SER A 163 13.72 7.65 4.25
C SER A 163 12.86 8.50 3.31
N TRP A 164 12.76 8.12 2.03
CA TRP A 164 11.97 8.86 1.05
C TRP A 164 10.49 8.56 1.21
N ILE A 165 9.71 9.62 1.24
CA ILE A 165 8.25 9.62 1.18
C ILE A 165 7.87 10.15 -0.19
N GLU A 166 6.97 9.43 -0.85
CA GLU A 166 6.34 9.92 -2.06
C GLU A 166 4.95 10.47 -1.74
N TRP A 167 4.67 11.64 -2.29
CA TRP A 167 3.39 12.30 -2.19
C TRP A 167 2.73 12.34 -3.57
N GLU A 168 1.57 11.72 -3.72
CA GLU A 168 0.85 11.66 -4.99
C GLU A 168 -0.32 12.64 -5.03
N TRP A 169 -0.44 13.34 -6.15
CA TRP A 169 -1.57 14.19 -6.47
C TRP A 169 -2.39 13.53 -7.57
N ALA A 170 -3.54 12.99 -7.19
CA ALA A 170 -4.47 12.38 -8.13
C ALA A 170 -5.58 13.35 -8.52
N CYS A 171 -6.08 13.18 -9.74
CA CYS A 171 -7.19 13.93 -10.30
C CYS A 171 -8.19 12.97 -10.98
N TRP A 172 -9.40 13.48 -11.23
CA TRP A 172 -10.42 12.79 -11.99
C TRP A 172 -10.73 13.51 -13.30
N ASP A 173 -10.47 12.87 -14.43
CA ASP A 173 -10.93 13.36 -15.73
C ASP A 173 -12.37 12.91 -15.96
N ARG A 174 -13.29 13.88 -15.94
CA ARG A 174 -14.73 13.66 -16.15
C ARG A 174 -15.07 13.28 -17.59
N ARG A 175 -14.27 13.68 -18.58
CA ARG A 175 -14.55 13.47 -20.00
C ARG A 175 -14.43 12.00 -20.37
N ILE A 176 -13.47 11.32 -19.76
CA ILE A 176 -13.20 9.89 -20.00
C ILE A 176 -13.48 9.02 -18.77
N ASN A 177 -14.04 9.61 -17.71
CA ASN A 177 -14.34 8.94 -16.44
C ASN A 177 -13.17 8.10 -15.92
N ARG A 178 -11.98 8.70 -15.84
CA ARG A 178 -10.76 8.02 -15.39
C ARG A 178 -9.98 8.88 -14.40
N ARG A 179 -9.46 8.21 -13.38
CA ARG A 179 -8.48 8.79 -12.46
C ARG A 179 -7.07 8.68 -13.02
N PHE A 180 -6.23 9.63 -12.68
CA PHE A 180 -4.82 9.61 -13.02
C PHE A 180 -4.02 10.30 -11.93
N THR A 181 -2.75 9.91 -11.78
CA THR A 181 -1.79 10.66 -10.97
C THR A 181 -1.23 11.76 -11.84
N MET A 182 -1.48 13.00 -11.44
CA MET A 182 -1.08 14.19 -12.17
C MET A 182 0.36 14.57 -11.85
N LEU A 183 0.73 14.48 -10.57
CA LEU A 183 2.02 14.89 -10.06
C LEU A 183 2.46 13.97 -8.93
N ARG A 184 3.77 13.77 -8.86
CA ARG A 184 4.44 13.05 -7.78
C ARG A 184 5.50 13.94 -7.20
N ALA A 185 5.54 13.99 -5.88
CA ALA A 185 6.58 14.70 -5.17
C ALA A 185 7.32 13.75 -4.24
N TYR A 186 8.61 14.01 -4.02
CA TYR A 186 9.44 13.20 -3.13
C TYR A 186 10.14 14.09 -2.13
N THR A 187 10.11 13.67 -0.87
CA THR A 187 10.83 14.31 0.23
C THR A 187 11.25 13.28 1.27
N THR A 188 12.01 13.70 2.28
CA THR A 188 12.43 12.83 3.40
C THR A 188 11.80 13.21 4.73
N ARG A 189 10.90 14.20 4.75
CA ARG A 189 10.28 14.76 5.96
C ARG A 189 8.79 14.99 5.75
N GLU A 190 7.99 14.74 6.78
CA GLU A 190 6.56 15.08 6.83
C GLU A 190 6.32 16.19 7.85
N THR A 191 7.11 17.26 7.76
CA THR A 191 6.99 18.44 8.60
C THR A 191 6.21 19.53 7.88
N ARG A 192 5.66 20.48 8.65
CA ARG A 192 4.97 21.66 8.09
C ARG A 192 5.85 22.42 7.10
N GLU A 193 7.15 22.57 7.41
CA GLU A 193 8.12 23.19 6.52
C GLU A 193 8.29 22.41 5.20
N ALA A 194 8.40 21.07 5.26
CA ALA A 194 8.50 20.24 4.07
C ALA A 194 7.26 20.36 3.19
N PHE A 195 6.06 20.31 3.77
CA PHE A 195 4.81 20.50 3.02
C PHE A 195 4.69 21.91 2.44
N SER A 196 5.13 22.95 3.15
CA SER A 196 5.11 24.34 2.64
C SER A 196 5.95 24.44 1.36
N ARG A 197 7.16 23.87 1.38
CA ARG A 197 8.03 23.77 0.19
C ARG A 197 7.42 22.91 -0.90
N LEU A 198 6.78 21.78 -0.55
CA LEU A 198 6.13 20.90 -1.54
C LEU A 198 4.98 21.62 -2.26
N TRP A 199 4.12 22.35 -1.56
CA TRP A 199 3.03 23.14 -2.17
C TRP A 199 3.60 24.22 -3.10
N ASP A 200 4.53 25.04 -2.61
CA ASP A 200 5.17 26.11 -3.38
C ASP A 200 5.87 25.56 -4.64
N ALA A 201 6.69 24.51 -4.49
CA ALA A 201 7.43 23.90 -5.59
C ALA A 201 6.49 23.23 -6.61
N SER A 202 5.43 22.55 -6.17
CA SER A 202 4.50 21.84 -7.05
C SER A 202 3.74 22.82 -7.95
N PHE A 203 3.09 23.83 -7.37
CA PHE A 203 2.33 24.80 -8.15
C PHE A 203 3.23 25.67 -9.04
N THR A 204 4.42 26.03 -8.57
CA THR A 204 5.40 26.76 -9.39
C THR A 204 5.88 25.92 -10.56
N ALA A 205 6.18 24.63 -10.33
CA ALA A 205 6.61 23.72 -11.39
C ALA A 205 5.50 23.54 -12.44
N ILE A 206 4.24 23.36 -12.01
CA ILE A 206 3.09 23.28 -12.91
C ILE A 206 2.95 24.57 -13.72
N ALA A 207 3.01 25.74 -13.08
CA ALA A 207 2.87 27.02 -13.77
C ALA A 207 3.96 27.22 -14.84
N ARG A 208 5.21 26.88 -14.53
CA ARG A 208 6.32 26.93 -15.49
C ARG A 208 6.16 25.96 -16.65
N ALA A 209 5.72 24.74 -16.38
CA ALA A 209 5.60 23.70 -17.40
C ALA A 209 4.38 23.87 -18.31
N THR A 210 3.26 24.35 -17.75
CA THR A 210 1.98 24.50 -18.46
C THR A 210 1.75 25.91 -19.01
N GLY A 211 2.54 26.90 -18.55
CA GLY A 211 2.35 28.31 -18.86
C GLY A 211 1.13 28.94 -18.18
N ARG A 212 0.47 28.22 -17.25
CA ARG A 212 -0.77 28.65 -16.59
C ARG A 212 -0.67 28.41 -15.09
N GLU A 213 -1.00 29.42 -14.28
CA GLU A 213 -1.11 29.22 -12.84
C GLU A 213 -2.33 28.36 -12.49
N VAL A 214 -2.18 27.51 -11.48
CA VAL A 214 -3.31 26.77 -10.93
C VAL A 214 -4.20 27.76 -10.16
N ARG A 215 -5.48 27.83 -10.56
CA ARG A 215 -6.46 28.70 -9.93
C ARG A 215 -7.30 27.94 -8.92
N PHE A 216 -7.66 28.61 -7.83
CA PHE A 216 -8.65 28.14 -6.87
C PHE A 216 -9.90 28.96 -7.03
N LYS A 217 -11.06 28.31 -7.12
CA LYS A 217 -12.33 28.97 -7.36
C LYS A 217 -12.62 30.10 -6.37
N MET A 218 -12.24 29.92 -5.11
CA MET A 218 -12.43 30.91 -4.04
C MET A 218 -11.64 32.21 -4.25
N PHE A 219 -10.61 32.21 -5.11
CA PHE A 219 -9.78 33.38 -5.42
C PHE A 219 -10.11 33.97 -6.81
N THR A 220 -11.19 33.52 -7.45
CA THR A 220 -11.54 33.95 -8.81
C THR A 220 -12.96 34.50 -8.88
N GLN A 221 -13.15 35.62 -9.59
CA GLN A 221 -14.46 36.22 -9.82
C GLN A 221 -15.30 35.46 -10.86
N ASP A 222 -14.65 34.78 -11.82
CA ASP A 222 -15.31 33.99 -12.86
C ASP A 222 -15.78 32.60 -12.36
N GLY A 223 -15.49 32.27 -11.10
CA GLY A 223 -15.89 31.00 -10.48
C GLY A 223 -15.16 29.78 -11.03
N SER A 224 -13.98 29.95 -11.64
CA SER A 224 -13.20 28.88 -12.27
C SER A 224 -12.03 28.38 -11.41
N GLY A 225 -11.54 27.19 -11.73
CA GLY A 225 -10.43 26.55 -11.01
C GLY A 225 -10.89 25.52 -9.97
N LEU A 226 -9.94 25.07 -9.16
CA LEU A 226 -10.14 24.01 -8.18
C LEU A 226 -11.14 24.45 -7.11
N ARG A 227 -12.12 23.59 -6.85
CA ARG A 227 -13.16 23.78 -5.84
C ARG A 227 -12.79 23.15 -4.51
N ALA A 228 -12.10 22.01 -4.57
CA ALA A 228 -11.72 21.25 -3.38
C ALA A 228 -10.31 20.66 -3.47
N VAL A 229 -9.67 20.55 -2.30
CA VAL A 229 -8.44 19.79 -2.09
C VAL A 229 -8.74 18.74 -1.01
N LEU A 230 -8.75 17.47 -1.41
CA LEU A 230 -9.02 16.34 -0.51
C LEU A 230 -7.74 15.82 0.12
N LEU A 231 -7.74 15.73 1.45
CA LEU A 231 -6.57 15.42 2.28
C LEU A 231 -6.88 14.26 3.24
N ASP A 232 -5.85 13.52 3.62
CA ASP A 232 -5.93 12.38 4.56
C ASP A 232 -6.11 12.80 6.03
N GLY A 233 -5.84 14.07 6.34
CA GLY A 233 -5.94 14.64 7.68
C GLY A 233 -4.61 14.87 8.38
N CYS A 234 -3.47 14.81 7.67
CA CYS A 234 -2.19 15.27 8.18
C CYS A 234 -2.23 16.77 8.53
N LYS A 235 -1.97 17.10 9.80
CA LYS A 235 -2.06 18.46 10.32
C LYS A 235 -1.05 19.38 9.64
N GLU A 236 0.19 18.94 9.54
CA GLU A 236 1.31 19.65 8.95
C GLU A 236 1.03 20.01 7.48
N GLN A 237 0.44 19.07 6.74
CA GLN A 237 0.07 19.26 5.34
C GLN A 237 -1.03 20.31 5.16
N ILE A 238 -2.06 20.27 6.02
CA ILE A 238 -3.20 21.18 5.98
C ILE A 238 -2.78 22.60 6.38
N GLU A 239 -1.99 22.74 7.46
CA GLU A 239 -1.50 24.04 7.88
C GLU A 239 -0.59 24.68 6.82
N ALA A 240 0.29 23.88 6.20
CA ALA A 240 1.12 24.34 5.09
C ALA A 240 0.29 24.75 3.85
N LEU A 241 -0.81 24.05 3.56
CA LEU A 241 -1.74 24.48 2.51
C LEU A 241 -2.34 25.84 2.84
N GLY A 242 -2.76 26.06 4.10
CA GLY A 242 -3.27 27.35 4.54
C GLY A 242 -2.27 28.49 4.35
N GLU A 243 -1.00 28.26 4.66
CA GLU A 243 0.07 29.24 4.44
C GLU A 243 0.25 29.56 2.96
N TYR A 244 0.23 28.52 2.12
CA TYR A 244 0.30 28.70 0.67
C TYR A 244 -0.86 29.57 0.16
N LEU A 245 -2.08 29.32 0.64
CA LEU A 245 -3.27 30.10 0.29
C LEU A 245 -3.19 31.53 0.78
N ALA A 246 -2.68 31.75 2.00
CA ALA A 246 -2.50 33.09 2.56
C ALA A 246 -1.58 33.97 1.72
N LYS A 247 -0.50 33.39 1.16
CA LYS A 247 0.41 34.09 0.23
C LYS A 247 -0.24 34.48 -1.11
N ARG A 248 -1.34 33.83 -1.48
CA ARG A 248 -2.00 33.96 -2.80
C ARG A 248 -3.34 34.69 -2.74
N ASN A 249 -3.90 34.89 -1.56
CA ASN A 249 -5.15 35.61 -1.40
C ASN A 249 -4.95 37.09 -1.76
N ASP A 250 -5.78 37.60 -2.66
CA ASP A 250 -5.91 39.01 -2.99
C ASP A 250 -7.34 39.44 -2.62
N PRO A 251 -7.57 40.04 -1.42
CA PRO A 251 -8.92 40.33 -0.91
C PRO A 251 -9.78 41.17 -1.86
N PRO A 252 -9.28 42.23 -2.54
CA PRO A 252 -10.01 42.91 -3.61
C PRO A 252 -10.57 42.01 -4.71
N ILE A 253 -9.89 40.90 -5.04
CA ILE A 253 -10.33 39.97 -6.09
C ILE A 253 -11.22 38.87 -5.51
N SER A 254 -10.81 38.26 -4.39
CA SER A 254 -11.46 37.11 -3.78
C SER A 254 -12.70 37.46 -2.95
N GLY A 255 -12.75 38.67 -2.40
CA GLY A 255 -13.72 39.06 -1.37
C GLY A 255 -13.47 38.41 0.00
N ILE A 256 -12.29 37.83 0.22
CA ILE A 256 -11.91 37.16 1.47
C ILE A 256 -10.88 38.03 2.21
N ASP A 257 -11.30 38.72 3.26
CA ASP A 257 -10.45 39.65 4.02
C ASP A 257 -9.49 38.98 5.02
N THR A 258 -9.70 37.70 5.32
CA THR A 258 -8.82 36.99 6.27
C THR A 258 -7.49 36.62 5.63
N THR A 259 -6.42 36.79 6.41
CA THR A 259 -5.08 36.28 6.09
C THR A 259 -4.69 35.08 6.94
N ASP A 260 -5.58 34.60 7.83
CA ASP A 260 -5.30 33.45 8.69
C ASP A 260 -5.28 32.15 7.86
N PRO A 261 -4.13 31.46 7.79
CA PRO A 261 -4.02 30.15 7.14
C PRO A 261 -5.10 29.15 7.58
N GLN A 262 -5.47 29.15 8.86
CA GLN A 262 -6.43 28.18 9.40
C GLN A 262 -7.87 28.47 9.00
N GLU A 263 -8.21 29.73 8.73
CA GLU A 263 -9.50 30.11 8.16
C GLU A 263 -9.54 29.85 6.65
N LEU A 264 -8.46 30.18 5.94
CA LEU A 264 -8.40 30.05 4.48
C LEU A 264 -8.57 28.62 3.99
N VAL A 265 -8.02 27.63 4.70
CA VAL A 265 -8.24 26.21 4.33
C VAL A 265 -9.70 25.78 4.39
N LYS A 266 -10.55 26.47 5.16
CA LYS A 266 -11.98 26.09 5.29
C LYS A 266 -12.80 26.39 4.05
N TYR A 267 -12.29 27.22 3.14
CA TYR A 267 -12.97 27.57 1.88
C TYR A 267 -12.82 26.50 0.79
N LEU A 268 -11.82 25.60 0.89
CA LEU A 268 -11.55 24.60 -0.15
C LEU A 268 -11.11 23.21 0.36
N GLY A 269 -10.62 23.11 1.58
CA GLY A 269 -10.14 21.85 2.13
C GLY A 269 -11.29 20.89 2.44
N LYS A 270 -11.06 19.60 2.23
CA LYS A 270 -11.94 18.52 2.70
C LYS A 270 -11.12 17.36 3.26
N LEU A 271 -11.57 16.82 4.38
CA LEU A 271 -11.01 15.60 4.95
C LEU A 271 -11.66 14.37 4.32
N CYS A 272 -10.84 13.36 4.05
CA CYS A 272 -11.32 12.07 3.60
C CYS A 272 -12.15 11.36 4.68
N HIS A 273 -13.42 11.07 4.39
CA HIS A 273 -14.32 10.34 5.28
C HIS A 273 -13.84 8.91 5.56
N VAL A 274 -13.19 8.25 4.58
CA VAL A 274 -12.65 6.89 4.78
C VAL A 274 -11.49 6.89 5.77
N HIS A 275 -10.59 7.89 5.70
CA HIS A 275 -9.51 8.03 6.68
C HIS A 275 -10.04 8.41 8.06
N PHE A 276 -11.04 9.28 8.12
CA PHE A 276 -11.75 9.57 9.35
C PHE A 276 -12.36 8.30 9.97
N ASP A 277 -13.15 7.54 9.21
CA ASP A 277 -13.79 6.32 9.68
C ASP A 277 -12.78 5.28 10.18
N ARG A 278 -11.67 5.07 9.45
CA ARG A 278 -10.58 4.19 9.90
C ARG A 278 -9.96 4.65 11.22
N ASN A 279 -9.79 5.96 11.39
CA ASN A 279 -9.30 6.52 12.65
C ASN A 279 -10.33 6.35 13.78
N MET A 280 -11.63 6.42 13.47
CA MET A 280 -12.69 6.13 14.43
C MET A 280 -12.72 4.66 14.82
N ASP A 281 -12.46 3.74 13.91
CA ASP A 281 -12.38 2.30 14.22
C ASP A 281 -11.22 1.98 15.17
N LYS A 282 -10.07 2.68 15.03
CA LYS A 282 -8.96 2.57 15.99
C LYS A 282 -9.36 3.08 17.38
N LEU A 283 -10.10 4.18 17.44
CA LEU A 283 -10.60 4.76 18.70
C LEU A 283 -11.67 3.86 19.35
N ALA A 284 -12.51 3.20 18.55
CA ALA A 284 -13.56 2.31 19.02
C ALA A 284 -13.03 1.14 19.87
N ASN A 285 -11.81 0.67 19.62
CA ASN A 285 -11.16 -0.34 20.45
C ASN A 285 -10.90 0.11 21.91
N LYS A 286 -11.01 1.40 22.19
CA LYS A 286 -10.70 2.03 23.49
C LYS A 286 -11.89 2.78 24.10
N CYS A 287 -13.03 2.81 23.42
CA CYS A 287 -14.22 3.56 23.83
C CYS A 287 -15.46 2.67 23.77
N SER A 288 -16.47 2.97 24.59
CA SER A 288 -17.75 2.27 24.53
C SER A 288 -18.52 2.62 23.26
N ASP A 289 -19.46 1.76 22.85
CA ASP A 289 -20.34 2.01 21.70
C ASP A 289 -21.17 3.29 21.84
N GLU A 290 -21.56 3.65 23.07
CA GLU A 290 -22.25 4.91 23.34
C GLU A 290 -21.38 6.12 23.02
N ILE A 291 -20.12 6.12 23.47
CA ILE A 291 -19.16 7.17 23.15
C ILE A 291 -18.96 7.24 21.64
N MET A 292 -18.70 6.10 21.00
CA MET A 292 -18.42 6.06 19.57
C MET A 292 -19.62 6.46 18.71
N ARG A 293 -20.85 6.18 19.15
CA ARG A 293 -22.06 6.68 18.49
C ARG A 293 -22.09 8.22 18.47
N ARG A 294 -21.70 8.89 19.56
CA ARG A 294 -21.59 10.36 19.57
C ARG A 294 -20.45 10.86 18.67
N VAL A 295 -19.27 10.25 18.74
CA VAL A 295 -18.11 10.67 17.93
C VAL A 295 -18.38 10.52 16.43
N ARG A 296 -18.98 9.40 16.00
CA ARG A 296 -19.31 9.17 14.59
C ARG A 296 -20.44 10.06 14.06
N ARG A 297 -21.18 10.77 14.92
CA ARG A 297 -22.17 11.79 14.48
C ARG A 297 -21.53 13.10 14.04
N LEU A 298 -20.24 13.31 14.31
CA LEU A 298 -19.56 14.58 14.02
C LEU A 298 -19.74 15.08 12.56
N PRO A 299 -19.63 14.24 11.51
CA PRO A 299 -19.84 14.68 10.13
C PRO A 299 -21.29 15.10 9.81
N HIS A 300 -22.23 14.88 10.73
CA HIS A 300 -23.66 15.07 10.56
C HIS A 300 -24.26 16.10 11.52
N LEU A 301 -23.45 16.75 12.35
CA LEU A 301 -23.92 17.87 13.18
C LEU A 301 -24.35 19.03 12.28
N THR A 302 -25.41 19.73 12.68
CA THR A 302 -26.09 20.74 11.84
C THR A 302 -25.96 22.15 12.38
N THR A 303 -25.77 22.30 13.70
CA THR A 303 -25.72 23.61 14.34
C THR A 303 -24.46 23.82 15.17
N GLN A 304 -24.10 25.08 15.40
CA GLN A 304 -22.97 25.44 16.26
C GLN A 304 -23.19 24.96 17.70
N ALA A 305 -24.43 25.01 18.22
CA ALA A 305 -24.78 24.49 19.54
C ALA A 305 -24.50 22.99 19.66
N GLU A 306 -24.87 22.19 18.66
CA GLU A 306 -24.55 20.75 18.65
C GLU A 306 -23.04 20.49 18.63
N LEU A 307 -22.27 21.32 17.91
CA LEU A 307 -20.81 21.20 17.86
C LEU A 307 -20.18 21.58 19.21
N ASP A 308 -20.68 22.61 19.86
CA ASP A 308 -20.16 23.05 21.17
C ASP A 308 -20.52 22.04 22.27
N ASP A 309 -21.72 21.45 22.22
CA ASP A 309 -22.11 20.32 23.06
C ASP A 309 -21.20 19.10 22.83
N PHE A 310 -20.88 18.79 21.57
CA PHE A 310 -19.93 17.73 21.24
C PHE A 310 -18.53 18.01 21.80
N LYS A 311 -18.02 19.23 21.63
CA LYS A 311 -16.72 19.65 22.19
C LYS A 311 -16.72 19.53 23.71
N MET A 312 -17.78 20.01 24.38
CA MET A 312 -17.92 19.90 25.83
C MET A 312 -17.91 18.43 26.27
N PHE A 313 -18.70 17.57 25.61
CA PHE A 313 -18.72 16.13 25.86
C PHE A 313 -17.33 15.51 25.77
N CYS A 314 -16.53 15.86 24.75
CA CYS A 314 -15.17 15.35 24.60
C CYS A 314 -14.24 15.88 25.69
N ARG A 315 -14.29 17.18 26.04
CA ARG A 315 -13.46 17.80 27.10
C ARG A 315 -13.72 17.19 28.47
N THR A 316 -14.98 16.94 28.81
CA THR A 316 -15.38 16.40 30.13
C THR A 316 -15.37 14.87 30.17
N SER A 317 -14.98 14.20 29.10
CA SER A 317 -14.96 12.75 29.02
C SER A 317 -13.95 12.16 30.00
N LYS A 318 -14.40 11.20 30.81
CA LYS A 318 -13.51 10.38 31.67
C LYS A 318 -12.71 9.35 30.87
N ASN A 319 -13.08 9.09 29.60
CA ASN A 319 -12.33 8.20 28.73
C ASN A 319 -11.09 8.91 28.19
N LYS A 320 -9.91 8.48 28.65
CA LYS A 320 -8.62 9.06 28.26
C LYS A 320 -8.36 9.03 26.75
N ALA A 321 -8.72 7.95 26.06
CA ALA A 321 -8.49 7.85 24.62
C ALA A 321 -9.28 8.90 23.84
N LEU A 322 -10.53 9.17 24.25
CA LEU A 322 -11.33 10.25 23.66
C LEU A 322 -10.76 11.64 24.00
N ALA A 323 -10.37 11.86 25.26
CA ALA A 323 -9.83 13.14 25.71
C ALA A 323 -8.51 13.49 24.98
N ASP A 324 -7.60 12.51 24.86
CA ASP A 324 -6.34 12.67 24.15
C ASP A 324 -6.57 12.94 22.64
N TRP A 325 -7.48 12.17 22.01
CA TRP A 325 -7.87 12.40 20.62
C TRP A 325 -8.46 13.80 20.42
N PHE A 326 -9.33 14.26 21.32
CA PHE A 326 -9.96 15.56 21.21
C PHE A 326 -8.98 16.71 21.44
N SER A 327 -8.05 16.58 22.40
CA SER A 327 -7.01 17.59 22.66
C SER A 327 -6.15 17.88 21.42
N ASP A 328 -5.89 16.86 20.60
CA ASP A 328 -5.24 17.02 19.30
C ASP A 328 -6.13 17.81 18.31
N LYS A 329 -7.42 17.47 18.21
CA LYS A 329 -8.35 18.13 17.28
C LYS A 329 -8.71 19.55 17.66
N GLU A 330 -8.75 19.85 18.95
CA GLU A 330 -9.00 21.19 19.47
C GLU A 330 -7.94 22.20 19.02
N ARG A 331 -6.70 21.75 18.82
CA ARG A 331 -5.60 22.56 18.28
C ARG A 331 -5.64 22.73 16.76
N ALA A 332 -6.64 22.17 16.10
CA ALA A 332 -6.88 22.28 14.67
C ALA A 332 -8.32 22.77 14.41
N PRO A 333 -8.63 24.06 14.66
CA PRO A 333 -9.96 24.66 14.44
C PRO A 333 -10.60 24.33 13.08
N TRP A 334 -9.78 24.20 12.04
CA TRP A 334 -10.20 23.83 10.70
C TRP A 334 -10.78 22.40 10.59
N PHE A 335 -10.45 21.49 11.52
CA PHE A 335 -10.81 20.06 11.45
C PHE A 335 -12.30 19.83 11.24
N TYR A 336 -13.14 20.55 12.00
CA TYR A 336 -14.59 20.41 11.92
C TYR A 336 -15.14 20.92 10.58
N ALA A 337 -14.61 22.04 10.10
CA ALA A 337 -15.01 22.69 8.85
C ALA A 337 -14.63 21.86 7.62
N LEU A 338 -13.49 21.16 7.65
CA LEU A 338 -13.07 20.30 6.55
C LEU A 338 -13.78 18.94 6.55
N LEU A 339 -14.41 18.53 7.67
CA LEU A 339 -15.13 17.25 7.76
C LEU A 339 -16.63 17.38 7.51
N ASN A 340 -17.23 18.51 7.90
CA ASN A 340 -18.68 18.73 7.93
C ASN A 340 -19.06 20.01 7.16
N PRO A 341 -19.96 19.91 6.15
CA PRO A 341 -20.35 21.04 5.32
C PRO A 341 -21.00 22.20 6.09
N ASN A 342 -21.67 21.93 7.21
CA ASN A 342 -22.39 22.96 7.95
C ASN A 342 -21.46 23.93 8.69
N PHE A 343 -20.19 23.55 8.85
CA PHE A 343 -19.14 24.37 9.45
C PHE A 343 -18.07 24.79 8.44
N SER A 344 -18.22 24.39 7.18
CA SER A 344 -17.30 24.75 6.09
C SER A 344 -17.60 26.16 5.59
N LEU A 345 -16.57 26.86 5.11
CA LEU A 345 -16.73 28.12 4.37
C LEU A 345 -16.83 27.88 2.86
N MET A 346 -16.65 26.63 2.42
CA MET A 346 -16.88 26.24 1.04
C MET A 346 -18.37 26.42 0.66
N PRO A 347 -18.67 27.01 -0.51
CA PRO A 347 -20.04 27.09 -0.99
C PRO A 347 -20.70 25.72 -1.06
N ARG A 348 -21.98 25.62 -0.66
CA ARG A 348 -22.67 24.32 -0.53
C ARG A 348 -22.65 23.49 -1.82
N ASN A 349 -22.84 24.14 -2.96
CA ASN A 349 -22.79 23.49 -4.27
C ASN A 349 -21.38 22.92 -4.58
N ASP A 350 -20.32 23.60 -4.16
CA ASP A 350 -18.95 23.11 -4.34
C ASP A 350 -18.68 21.92 -3.43
N TRP A 351 -19.16 21.95 -2.20
CA TRP A 351 -19.07 20.81 -1.29
C TRP A 351 -19.78 19.57 -1.82
N ASP A 352 -21.03 19.73 -2.29
CA ASP A 352 -21.85 18.61 -2.75
C ASP A 352 -21.40 18.08 -4.13
N SER A 353 -20.75 18.92 -4.95
CA SER A 353 -20.24 18.54 -6.27
C SER A 353 -18.82 17.94 -6.26
N THR A 354 -18.19 17.87 -5.08
CA THR A 354 -16.84 17.33 -4.86
C THR A 354 -16.90 16.08 -3.99
N SER A 355 -15.93 15.19 -4.16
CA SER A 355 -15.83 13.91 -3.48
C SER A 355 -15.69 14.06 -1.96
N LYS A 356 -16.04 13.01 -1.22
CA LYS A 356 -15.88 12.92 0.24
C LYS A 356 -14.88 11.85 0.69
N ASP A 357 -14.36 11.08 -0.26
CA ASP A 357 -13.41 10.00 -0.01
C ASP A 357 -12.25 10.03 -1.01
N THR A 358 -11.11 9.50 -0.58
CA THR A 358 -9.88 9.37 -1.37
C THR A 358 -9.74 8.00 -1.99
N ASN A 359 -10.85 7.25 -2.20
CA ASN A 359 -10.78 5.93 -2.85
C ASN A 359 -10.06 6.01 -4.20
N LEU A 360 -10.20 7.14 -4.89
CA LEU A 360 -9.50 7.43 -6.14
C LEU A 360 -7.98 7.44 -5.98
N ASN A 361 -7.46 7.95 -4.86
CA ASN A 361 -6.02 8.01 -4.59
C ASN A 361 -5.48 6.67 -4.05
N GLU A 362 -6.20 6.00 -3.15
CA GLU A 362 -5.78 4.69 -2.62
C GLU A 362 -5.64 3.63 -3.72
N SER A 363 -6.58 3.65 -4.67
CA SER A 363 -6.49 2.78 -5.83
C SER A 363 -5.34 3.21 -6.76
N ALA A 364 -4.83 4.45 -6.69
CA ALA A 364 -3.81 4.99 -7.59
C ALA A 364 -2.44 4.53 -7.14
N HIS A 365 -2.22 4.57 -5.83
CA HIS A 365 -1.11 3.89 -5.18
C HIS A 365 -1.08 2.41 -5.52
N THR A 366 -2.23 1.72 -5.41
CA THR A 366 -2.28 0.28 -5.71
C THR A 366 -1.90 -0.01 -7.17
N ALA A 367 -2.48 0.73 -8.12
CA ALA A 367 -2.17 0.57 -9.54
C ALA A 367 -0.70 0.90 -9.86
N THR A 368 -0.17 2.00 -9.31
CA THR A 368 1.23 2.37 -9.50
C THR A 368 2.17 1.30 -8.92
N ASN A 369 1.90 0.82 -7.70
CA ASN A 369 2.72 -0.22 -7.07
C ASN A 369 2.68 -1.55 -7.84
N GLU A 370 1.54 -1.92 -8.41
CA GLU A 370 1.40 -3.11 -9.25
C GLU A 370 2.23 -3.00 -10.54
N GLN A 371 2.27 -1.81 -11.14
CA GLN A 371 2.94 -1.58 -12.43
C GLN A 371 4.44 -1.28 -12.29
N THR A 372 4.86 -0.54 -11.27
CA THR A 372 6.26 -0.14 -11.09
C THR A 372 7.00 -1.00 -10.07
N GLY A 373 6.27 -1.68 -9.18
CA GLY A 373 6.83 -2.38 -8.02
C GLY A 373 7.05 -1.46 -6.81
N ILE A 374 7.55 -2.07 -5.72
CA ILE A 374 7.79 -1.44 -4.41
C ILE A 374 9.26 -1.60 -3.96
N GLY A 375 9.70 -0.78 -3.01
CA GLY A 375 11.06 -0.83 -2.45
C GLY A 375 12.16 -0.46 -3.44
N LEU A 376 11.89 0.44 -4.37
CA LEU A 376 12.81 0.91 -5.40
C LEU A 376 13.75 2.00 -4.86
N SER A 377 14.95 2.14 -5.42
CA SER A 377 15.74 3.35 -5.16
C SER A 377 15.07 4.58 -5.80
N LEU A 378 15.42 5.78 -5.33
CA LEU A 378 14.75 7.02 -5.72
C LEU A 378 14.67 7.22 -7.24
N LEU A 379 15.80 7.12 -7.95
CA LEU A 379 15.83 7.30 -9.40
C LEU A 379 15.05 6.19 -10.13
N GLU A 380 15.12 4.95 -9.64
CA GLU A 380 14.35 3.85 -10.22
C GLU A 380 12.84 4.05 -10.06
N ALA A 381 12.40 4.57 -8.91
CA ALA A 381 11.00 4.91 -8.67
C ALA A 381 10.53 6.03 -9.60
N ILE A 382 11.35 7.07 -9.80
CA ILE A 382 11.05 8.19 -10.70
C ILE A 382 10.95 7.72 -12.16
N GLU A 383 11.90 6.93 -12.64
CA GLU A 383 11.90 6.46 -14.05
C GLU A 383 10.81 5.40 -14.29
N GLY A 384 10.53 4.55 -13.29
CA GLY A 384 9.37 3.65 -13.33
C GLY A 384 8.06 4.43 -13.40
N ALA A 385 7.93 5.49 -12.60
CA ALA A 385 6.78 6.40 -12.65
C ALA A 385 6.67 7.10 -14.01
N ARG A 386 7.78 7.62 -14.55
CA ARG A 386 7.82 8.25 -15.88
C ARG A 386 7.23 7.33 -16.94
N THR A 387 7.67 6.07 -16.96
CA THR A 387 7.22 5.07 -17.93
C THR A 387 5.71 4.83 -17.80
N TYR A 388 5.24 4.62 -16.58
CA TYR A 388 3.82 4.41 -16.31
C TYR A 388 2.96 5.63 -16.65
N ASP A 389 3.34 6.81 -16.18
CA ASP A 389 2.58 8.04 -16.38
C ASP A 389 2.59 8.46 -17.87
N THR A 390 3.63 8.14 -18.64
CA THR A 390 3.65 8.29 -20.11
C THR A 390 2.60 7.39 -20.76
N GLN A 391 2.50 6.12 -20.34
CA GLN A 391 1.47 5.22 -20.86
C GLN A 391 0.06 5.73 -20.49
N VAL A 392 -0.13 6.22 -19.27
CA VAL A 392 -1.41 6.82 -18.85
C VAL A 392 -1.77 8.02 -19.74
N GLU A 393 -0.82 8.93 -20.01
CA GLU A 393 -1.04 10.08 -20.90
C GLU A 393 -1.47 9.63 -22.30
N ILE A 394 -0.78 8.63 -22.87
CA ILE A 394 -1.11 8.06 -24.19
C ILE A 394 -2.51 7.46 -24.18
N ASP A 395 -2.84 6.62 -23.20
CA ASP A 395 -4.16 6.00 -23.10
C ASP A 395 -5.27 7.04 -22.99
N MET A 396 -5.07 8.10 -22.18
CA MET A 396 -6.04 9.16 -21.99
C MET A 396 -6.28 9.95 -23.27
N ARG A 397 -5.20 10.24 -24.01
CA ARG A 397 -5.28 10.90 -25.32
C ARG A 397 -6.03 10.02 -26.32
N GLN A 398 -5.70 8.73 -26.40
CA GLN A 398 -6.38 7.78 -27.28
C GLN A 398 -7.86 7.65 -26.94
N ALA A 399 -8.22 7.53 -25.66
CA ALA A 399 -9.61 7.45 -25.23
C ALA A 399 -10.40 8.72 -25.58
N THR A 400 -9.77 9.89 -25.45
CA THR A 400 -10.39 11.17 -25.80
C THR A 400 -10.62 11.30 -27.30
N THR A 401 -9.64 10.92 -28.13
CA THR A 401 -9.75 11.03 -29.59
C THR A 401 -10.64 9.96 -30.22
N SER A 402 -10.58 8.72 -29.73
CA SER A 402 -11.31 7.58 -30.30
C SER A 402 -12.72 7.41 -29.72
N GLY A 403 -12.99 7.95 -28.53
CA GLY A 403 -14.20 7.64 -27.75
C GLY A 403 -14.22 6.22 -27.17
N ILE A 404 -13.14 5.44 -27.32
CA ILE A 404 -13.04 4.07 -26.81
C ILE A 404 -12.37 4.10 -25.44
N TYR A 405 -13.13 3.75 -24.41
CA TYR A 405 -12.64 3.72 -23.03
C TYR A 405 -12.21 2.31 -22.62
N ALA A 406 -11.06 2.19 -21.94
CA ALA A 406 -10.60 0.92 -21.38
C ALA A 406 -11.60 0.29 -20.39
N ASN A 407 -12.38 1.13 -19.70
CA ASN A 407 -13.52 0.70 -18.89
C ASN A 407 -14.73 1.58 -19.22
N ASN A 408 -15.62 1.06 -20.05
CA ASN A 408 -16.87 1.71 -20.44
C ASN A 408 -17.94 1.71 -19.32
N LEU A 409 -17.76 0.93 -18.25
CA LEU A 409 -18.65 0.83 -17.09
C LEU A 409 -18.06 1.54 -15.86
N ASN A 410 -17.58 2.77 -16.07
CA ASN A 410 -16.99 3.59 -15.02
C ASN A 410 -17.66 4.95 -14.87
N THR A 411 -18.92 5.08 -15.25
CA THR A 411 -19.67 6.31 -14.99
C THR A 411 -19.93 6.49 -13.48
N ALA A 412 -20.38 7.68 -13.07
CA ALA A 412 -20.80 7.91 -11.68
C ALA A 412 -21.90 6.92 -11.26
N GLN A 413 -22.84 6.61 -12.15
CA GLN A 413 -23.92 5.66 -11.93
C GLN A 413 -23.40 4.23 -11.76
N ASP A 414 -22.46 3.80 -12.60
CA ASP A 414 -21.84 2.47 -12.49
C ASP A 414 -21.09 2.32 -11.16
N ARG A 415 -20.31 3.34 -10.79
CA ARG A 415 -19.59 3.37 -9.51
C ARG A 415 -20.54 3.33 -8.33
N MET A 416 -21.62 4.11 -8.36
CA MET A 416 -22.63 4.11 -7.31
C MET A 416 -23.31 2.74 -7.19
N THR A 417 -23.68 2.13 -8.31
CA THR A 417 -24.27 0.79 -8.36
C THR A 417 -23.32 -0.26 -7.77
N GLN A 418 -22.04 -0.21 -8.15
CA GLN A 418 -21.02 -1.11 -7.60
C GLN A 418 -20.77 -0.87 -6.10
N ALA A 419 -20.76 0.39 -5.66
CA ALA A 419 -20.61 0.74 -4.25
C ALA A 419 -21.79 0.20 -3.41
N ILE A 420 -23.03 0.35 -3.89
CA ILE A 420 -24.23 -0.22 -3.25
C ILE A 420 -24.12 -1.74 -3.17
N ARG A 421 -23.79 -2.41 -4.29
CA ARG A 421 -23.61 -3.87 -4.33
C ARG A 421 -22.52 -4.36 -3.37
N ARG A 422 -21.42 -3.60 -3.22
CA ARG A 422 -20.34 -3.91 -2.25
C ARG A 422 -20.83 -3.74 -0.82
N LYS A 423 -21.55 -2.66 -0.52
CA LYS A 423 -22.12 -2.42 0.81
C LYS A 423 -23.10 -3.52 1.21
N GLN A 424 -24.01 -3.89 0.31
CA GLN A 424 -24.95 -5.00 0.52
C GLN A 424 -24.22 -6.32 0.81
N ARG A 425 -23.20 -6.66 0.01
CA ARG A 425 -22.39 -7.87 0.25
C ARG A 425 -21.65 -7.83 1.58
N LYS A 426 -21.11 -6.66 1.99
CA LYS A 426 -20.46 -6.51 3.30
C LYS A 426 -21.46 -6.69 4.44
N THR A 427 -22.64 -6.11 4.33
CA THR A 427 -23.73 -6.27 5.31
C THR A 427 -24.16 -7.73 5.41
N LEU A 428 -24.34 -8.41 4.28
CA LEU A 428 -24.70 -9.83 4.26
C LEU A 428 -23.63 -10.69 4.94
N LYS A 429 -22.35 -10.52 4.60
CA LYS A 429 -21.25 -11.23 5.25
C LYS A 429 -21.13 -10.93 6.75
N ALA A 430 -21.41 -9.71 7.17
CA ALA A 430 -21.42 -9.35 8.59
C ALA A 430 -22.55 -10.05 9.34
N PHE A 431 -23.73 -10.16 8.72
CA PHE A 431 -24.85 -10.91 9.24
C PHE A 431 -24.54 -12.41 9.35
N GLU A 432 -24.03 -13.03 8.27
CA GLU A 432 -23.58 -14.43 8.25
C GLU A 432 -22.54 -14.71 9.34
N ARG A 433 -21.58 -13.79 9.53
CA ARG A 433 -20.57 -13.91 10.59
C ARG A 433 -21.20 -13.83 11.99
N HIS A 434 -22.15 -12.92 12.20
CA HIS A 434 -22.83 -12.79 13.48
C HIS A 434 -23.65 -14.05 13.82
N GLU A 435 -24.34 -14.63 12.84
CA GLU A 435 -25.02 -15.91 13.03
C GLU A 435 -24.04 -17.04 13.37
N ALA A 436 -22.89 -17.10 12.69
CA ALA A 436 -21.85 -18.08 12.98
C ALA A 436 -21.25 -17.91 14.39
N GLU A 437 -21.02 -16.67 14.83
CA GLU A 437 -20.56 -16.36 16.20
C GLU A 437 -21.61 -16.78 17.24
N ASN A 438 -22.88 -16.48 17.00
CA ASN A 438 -23.97 -16.92 17.89
C ASN A 438 -24.06 -18.45 17.98
N MET A 439 -23.92 -19.16 16.86
CA MET A 439 -23.86 -20.63 16.86
C MET A 439 -22.65 -21.17 17.61
N LEU A 440 -21.49 -20.52 17.50
CA LEU A 440 -20.29 -20.88 18.26
C LEU A 440 -20.56 -20.80 19.77
N TYR A 441 -21.16 -19.71 20.24
CA TYR A 441 -21.53 -19.54 21.65
C TYR A 441 -22.49 -20.63 22.12
N GLN A 442 -23.53 -20.94 21.35
CA GLN A 442 -24.46 -22.02 21.69
C GLN A 442 -23.79 -23.40 21.75
N LEU A 443 -22.83 -23.67 20.88
CA LEU A 443 -22.06 -24.92 20.93
C LEU A 443 -21.13 -24.96 22.14
N GLN A 444 -20.50 -23.83 22.51
CA GLN A 444 -19.67 -23.73 23.70
C GLN A 444 -20.47 -23.98 24.98
N ASP A 445 -21.68 -23.42 25.09
CA ASP A 445 -22.57 -23.67 26.22
C ASP A 445 -22.95 -25.16 26.30
N LYS A 446 -23.31 -25.79 25.17
CA LYS A 446 -23.60 -27.23 25.13
C LYS A 446 -22.41 -28.09 25.52
N VAL A 447 -21.19 -27.71 25.11
CA VAL A 447 -19.97 -28.42 25.52
C VAL A 447 -19.77 -28.31 27.03
N ALA A 448 -19.96 -27.12 27.61
CA ALA A 448 -19.86 -26.92 29.05
C ALA A 448 -20.89 -27.77 29.83
N ASP A 449 -22.14 -27.83 29.36
CA ASP A 449 -23.19 -28.67 29.95
C ASP A 449 -22.84 -30.17 29.90
N VAL A 450 -22.31 -30.64 28.77
CA VAL A 450 -21.87 -32.04 28.60
C VAL A 450 -20.67 -32.35 29.53
N GLU A 451 -19.71 -31.43 29.66
CA GLU A 451 -18.59 -31.60 30.59
C GLU A 451 -19.04 -31.65 32.05
N GLN A 452 -20.01 -30.82 32.44
CA GLN A 452 -20.60 -30.85 33.78
C GLN A 452 -21.31 -32.17 34.05
N THR A 453 -22.08 -32.66 33.06
CA THR A 453 -22.75 -33.96 33.13
C THR A 453 -21.73 -35.09 33.30
N LYS A 454 -20.66 -35.10 32.49
CA LYS A 454 -19.57 -36.08 32.60
C LYS A 454 -18.94 -36.10 33.99
N LYS A 455 -18.63 -34.92 34.55
CA LYS A 455 -18.09 -34.81 35.93
C LYS A 455 -19.04 -35.41 36.96
N ALA A 456 -20.35 -35.17 36.83
CA ALA A 456 -21.35 -35.75 37.72
C ALA A 456 -21.43 -37.29 37.59
N THR A 457 -21.41 -37.82 36.36
CA THR A 457 -21.41 -39.27 36.11
C THR A 457 -20.13 -39.93 36.64
N ASP A 458 -18.96 -39.32 36.44
CA ASP A 458 -17.69 -39.82 36.96
C ASP A 458 -17.68 -39.87 38.50
N ALA A 459 -18.29 -38.86 39.15
CA ALA A 459 -18.45 -38.84 40.61
C ALA A 459 -19.38 -39.97 41.10
N GLN A 460 -20.51 -40.20 40.43
CA GLN A 460 -21.41 -41.32 40.74
C GLN A 460 -20.71 -42.67 40.56
N LEU A 461 -19.94 -42.83 39.48
CA LEU A 461 -19.21 -44.06 39.18
C LEU A 461 -18.11 -44.34 40.23
N LYS A 462 -17.44 -43.28 40.72
CA LYS A 462 -16.51 -43.39 41.86
C LYS A 462 -17.24 -43.83 43.13
N GLY A 463 -18.39 -43.24 43.44
CA GLY A 463 -19.21 -43.63 44.59
C GLY A 463 -19.67 -45.08 44.55
N LEU A 464 -20.14 -45.55 43.38
CA LEU A 464 -20.52 -46.95 43.17
C LEU A 464 -19.32 -47.90 43.33
N ARG A 465 -18.13 -47.53 42.84
CA ARG A 465 -16.90 -48.33 43.03
C ARG A 465 -16.52 -48.43 44.51
N GLU A 466 -16.67 -47.35 45.27
CA GLU A 466 -16.42 -47.32 46.71
C GLU A 466 -17.39 -48.27 47.44
N GLN A 467 -18.70 -48.18 47.14
CA GLN A 467 -19.72 -49.08 47.70
C GLN A 467 -19.44 -50.55 47.35
N LEU A 468 -19.04 -50.84 46.12
CA LEU A 468 -18.69 -52.18 45.67
C LEU A 468 -17.46 -52.72 46.40
N LYS A 469 -16.47 -51.86 46.70
CA LYS A 469 -15.29 -52.19 47.51
C LYS A 469 -15.70 -52.51 48.95
N THR A 470 -16.50 -51.64 49.59
CA THR A 470 -16.99 -51.85 50.96
C THR A 470 -17.82 -53.11 51.06
N TYR A 471 -18.77 -53.34 50.15
CA TYR A 471 -19.61 -54.54 50.13
C TYR A 471 -18.78 -55.83 49.99
N ARG A 472 -17.72 -55.82 49.17
CA ARG A 472 -16.78 -56.94 49.05
C ARG A 472 -16.01 -57.19 50.34
N THR A 473 -15.63 -56.14 51.08
CA THR A 473 -14.93 -56.25 52.36
C THR A 473 -15.84 -56.76 53.47
N THR A 474 -17.10 -56.33 53.51
CA THR A 474 -18.05 -56.69 54.58
C THR A 474 -18.66 -58.09 54.40
N THR A 475 -18.92 -58.53 53.17
CA THR A 475 -19.59 -59.82 52.91
C THR A 475 -18.63 -60.98 52.65
N GLY A 476 -17.33 -60.72 52.46
CA GLY A 476 -16.32 -61.74 52.12
C GLY A 476 -16.54 -62.40 50.76
N VAL A 477 -17.55 -61.97 49.99
CA VAL A 477 -17.88 -62.52 48.68
C VAL A 477 -16.81 -62.08 47.67
N LYS A 478 -15.84 -62.96 47.42
CA LYS A 478 -14.97 -62.84 46.25
C LYS A 478 -15.83 -63.09 45.01
N SER A 479 -15.83 -62.12 44.10
CA SER A 479 -16.39 -62.27 42.76
C SER A 479 -15.96 -63.62 42.19
N LYS A 480 -16.90 -64.56 41.99
CA LYS A 480 -16.66 -65.70 41.10
C LYS A 480 -16.24 -65.11 39.77
N ARG A 481 -14.97 -65.32 39.40
CA ARG A 481 -14.50 -65.02 38.06
C ARG A 481 -15.19 -66.04 37.17
N ASN A 482 -16.39 -65.71 36.67
CA ASN A 482 -16.99 -66.46 35.58
C ASN A 482 -16.13 -66.19 34.35
N GLY A 483 -15.14 -67.06 34.15
CA GLY A 483 -14.59 -67.31 32.84
C GLY A 483 -15.72 -67.83 31.95
N LYS A 484 -16.24 -66.95 31.10
CA LYS A 484 -16.85 -67.18 29.78
C LYS A 484 -17.22 -65.79 29.25
N SER A 485 -16.36 -65.18 28.43
CA SER A 485 -16.43 -65.21 26.97
C SER A 485 -17.82 -64.83 26.43
N THR A 486 -17.88 -63.69 25.72
CA THR A 486 -18.87 -63.21 24.72
C THR A 486 -19.45 -61.81 24.95
N LYS A 487 -18.61 -60.79 25.19
CA LYS A 487 -19.00 -59.38 24.87
C LYS A 487 -17.89 -58.52 24.27
N GLY A 488 -16.61 -58.87 24.45
CA GLY A 488 -15.49 -58.18 23.81
C GLY A 488 -15.31 -58.47 22.31
N LYS A 489 -15.99 -59.49 21.76
CA LYS A 489 -15.95 -59.79 20.32
C LYS A 489 -17.03 -59.05 19.52
N GLN A 490 -18.24 -58.88 20.08
CA GLN A 490 -19.31 -58.14 19.40
C GLN A 490 -19.01 -56.64 19.24
N LEU A 491 -18.38 -55.99 20.23
CA LEU A 491 -18.03 -54.57 20.10
C LEU A 491 -16.84 -54.30 19.17
N MET A 492 -15.93 -55.26 18.99
CA MET A 492 -14.82 -55.13 18.04
C MET A 492 -15.21 -55.55 16.62
N GLU A 493 -16.18 -56.46 16.45
CA GLU A 493 -16.77 -56.79 15.13
C GLU A 493 -17.68 -55.65 14.62
N GLU A 494 -18.43 -54.93 15.47
CA GLU A 494 -19.18 -53.73 15.06
C GLU A 494 -18.27 -52.53 14.73
N MET A 495 -17.14 -52.37 15.43
CA MET A 495 -16.15 -51.33 15.10
C MET A 495 -15.31 -51.67 13.86
N ALA A 496 -15.12 -52.96 13.54
CA ALA A 496 -14.47 -53.38 12.29
C ALA A 496 -15.41 -53.23 11.08
N ALA A 497 -16.69 -53.56 11.22
CA ALA A 497 -17.69 -53.42 10.16
C ALA A 497 -17.97 -51.96 9.76
N SER A 498 -17.81 -51.00 10.68
CA SER A 498 -17.94 -49.56 10.37
C SER A 498 -16.72 -48.98 9.64
N ASN A 499 -15.54 -49.61 9.72
CA ASN A 499 -14.32 -49.12 9.09
C ASN A 499 -14.08 -49.71 7.68
N GLU A 500 -14.76 -50.80 7.30
CA GLU A 500 -14.72 -51.34 5.94
C GLU A 500 -15.77 -50.70 5.00
N ALA A 501 -16.75 -49.96 5.52
CA ALA A 501 -17.81 -49.30 4.72
C ALA A 501 -17.44 -47.93 4.12
N SER A 502 -16.25 -47.39 4.39
CA SER A 502 -15.81 -46.07 3.86
C SER A 502 -14.56 -46.13 2.98
N GLY A 503 -14.20 -47.32 2.48
CA GLY A 503 -13.06 -47.55 1.60
C GLY A 503 -13.43 -48.01 0.19
N SER A 504 -14.14 -47.19 -0.61
CA SER A 504 -14.06 -47.28 -2.07
C SER A 504 -14.48 -45.95 -2.72
N GLY A 505 -13.64 -45.40 -3.59
CA GLY A 505 -13.96 -44.22 -4.37
C GLY A 505 -12.81 -43.26 -4.65
N ILE A 506 -11.68 -43.77 -5.17
CA ILE A 506 -10.76 -42.93 -5.94
C ILE A 506 -11.43 -42.65 -7.28
N MET A 507 -11.61 -41.37 -7.64
CA MET A 507 -11.48 -40.87 -9.02
C MET A 507 -11.36 -39.33 -9.06
N ASN A 508 -10.17 -38.89 -9.45
CA ASN A 508 -9.83 -37.76 -10.32
C ASN A 508 -10.49 -36.38 -10.09
N GLY A 509 -9.68 -35.44 -9.60
CA GLY A 509 -9.94 -34.01 -9.69
C GLY A 509 -8.67 -33.18 -9.45
N THR A 510 -8.10 -32.66 -10.53
CA THR A 510 -6.97 -31.71 -10.66
C THR A 510 -6.82 -30.65 -9.55
N PRO A 511 -5.59 -30.27 -9.13
CA PRO A 511 -5.40 -29.12 -8.26
C PRO A 511 -5.37 -27.82 -9.08
N ARG A 512 -6.31 -26.91 -8.82
CA ARG A 512 -6.22 -25.50 -9.20
C ARG A 512 -6.08 -24.63 -7.95
N GLU A 513 -5.02 -23.84 -7.98
CA GLU A 513 -4.86 -22.49 -7.42
C GLU A 513 -4.95 -22.32 -5.91
N GLY A 514 -3.74 -22.24 -5.31
CA GLY A 514 -3.54 -21.78 -3.95
C GLY A 514 -3.91 -20.30 -3.78
N VAL A 515 -4.82 -20.05 -2.86
CA VAL A 515 -5.05 -18.72 -2.30
C VAL A 515 -3.98 -18.48 -1.24
N CYS A 516 -3.00 -17.65 -1.62
CA CYS A 516 -1.96 -17.17 -0.72
C CYS A 516 -2.61 -16.25 0.35
N CYS A 517 -2.63 -16.74 1.58
CA CYS A 517 -2.99 -15.96 2.76
C CYS A 517 -1.85 -14.96 3.04
N MET A 518 -2.01 -13.71 2.63
CA MET A 518 -1.07 -12.64 2.97
C MET A 518 -1.22 -12.29 4.45
N GLN A 519 -0.21 -12.68 5.23
CA GLN A 519 0.03 -12.20 6.58
C GLN A 519 0.34 -10.70 6.55
N TYR A 520 -0.46 -9.90 7.23
CA TYR A 520 -0.17 -8.51 7.52
C TYR A 520 0.77 -8.45 8.74
N THR A 521 2.05 -8.18 8.50
CA THR A 521 3.00 -7.85 9.55
C THR A 521 2.80 -6.39 9.95
N HIS A 522 2.31 -6.18 11.16
CA HIS A 522 2.32 -4.90 11.86
C HIS A 522 3.76 -4.46 12.11
N LEU A 523 4.11 -3.24 11.72
CA LEU A 523 5.26 -2.52 12.26
C LEU A 523 4.74 -1.24 12.90
N LEU A 524 4.91 -1.20 14.23
CA LEU A 524 4.65 -0.10 15.13
C LEU A 524 5.73 0.97 14.90
N CYS A 525 5.32 2.20 14.58
CA CYS A 525 6.15 3.39 14.81
C CYS A 525 5.61 4.08 16.06
N HIS A 526 6.49 4.17 17.06
CA HIS A 526 6.41 5.10 18.17
C HIS A 526 7.25 6.34 17.84
#